data_AF-A0A7C5MRG7-F1
#
_entry.id   AF-A0A7C5MRG7-F1
#
_cell.length_a   1.000
_cell.length_b   1.000
_cell.length_c   1.000
_cell.angle_alpha   90.00
_cell.angle_beta   90.00
_cell.angle_gamma   90.00
#
_symmetry.space_group_name_H-M   'P 1'
#
loop_
_entity.id
_entity.type
_entity.pdbx_description
1 polymer ?
#
loop_
_entity_poly.entity_id
_entity_poly.type
_entity_poly.pdbx_seq_one_letter_code
_entity_poly.pdbx_strand_id
1 'polypeptide(L)' 'MAKNKRVQVTFSKDQWELITKLKDSFGNKDADVVRNIVLAWLAEKSIISENTKKKLKGV' A
#
# COMPACT_ATOMS: atom_id res chain seq x y z
N MET A 1 13.23 18.29 5.46
CA MET A 1 12.07 18.07 4.56
C MET A 1 11.28 16.88 5.09
N ALA A 2 9.96 16.99 5.23
CA ALA A 2 9.15 15.94 5.84
C ALA A 2 9.31 14.60 5.10
N LYS A 3 9.81 13.57 5.79
CA LYS A 3 10.11 12.23 5.23
C LYS A 3 8.86 11.50 4.71
N ASN A 4 7.65 11.96 5.04
CA ASN A 4 6.39 11.28 4.74
C ASN A 4 5.42 12.22 4.01
N LYS A 5 4.71 11.70 3.01
CA LYS A 5 3.58 12.36 2.34
C LYS A 5 2.26 11.79 2.87
N ARG A 6 1.29 12.65 3.16
CA ARG A 6 -0.08 12.26 3.54
C ARG A 6 -0.98 12.30 2.31
N VAL A 7 -1.78 11.26 2.13
CA VAL A 7 -2.78 11.14 1.06
C VAL A 7 -4.10 10.77 1.72
N GLN A 8 -5.17 11.49 1.40
CA GLN A 8 -6.52 11.17 1.82
C GLN A 8 -7.22 10.40 0.70
N VAL A 9 -7.87 9.30 1.04
CA VAL A 9 -8.65 8.47 0.12
C VAL A 9 -10.02 8.21 0.72
N THR A 10 -11.04 8.19 -0.14
CA THR A 10 -12.42 7.92 0.27
C THR A 10 -12.84 6.59 -0.31
N PHE A 11 -13.38 5.71 0.54
CA PHE A 11 -13.94 4.42 0.15
C PHE A 11 -15.45 4.46 0.36
N SER A 12 -16.20 3.72 -0.47
CA SER A 12 -17.60 3.43 -0.17
C SER A 12 -17.71 2.54 1.07
N LYS A 13 -18.91 2.46 1.64
CA LYS A 13 -19.18 1.59 2.80
C LYS A 13 -18.79 0.13 2.51
N ASP A 14 -19.26 -0.40 1.38
CA ASP A 14 -19.00 -1.78 0.98
C ASP A 14 -17.51 -2.05 0.76
N GLN A 15 -16.78 -1.09 0.17
CA GLN A 15 -15.33 -1.17 0.03
C GLN A 15 -14.64 -1.21 1.39
N TRP A 16 -15.10 -0.39 2.34
CA TRP A 16 -14.56 -0.37 3.68
C TRP A 16 -14.82 -1.67 4.45
N GLU A 17 -16.00 -2.26 4.30
CA GLU A 17 -16.35 -3.56 4.88
C GLU A 17 -15.48 -4.70 4.34
N LEU A 18 -15.00 -4.61 3.10
CA LEU A 18 -14.02 -5.55 2.56
C LEU A 18 -12.63 -5.32 3.19
N ILE A 19 -12.21 -4.06 3.34
CA ILE A 19 -10.92 -3.70 3.93
C ILE A 19 -10.84 -4.10 5.41
N THR A 20 -11.93 -3.94 6.17
CA THR A 20 -11.95 -4.28 7.60
C THR A 20 -11.80 -5.76 7.87
N LYS A 21 -12.18 -6.64 6.93
CA LYS A 21 -11.93 -8.10 7.03
C LYS A 21 -10.45 -8.45 6.98
N LEU A 22 -9.60 -7.54 6.50
CA LEU A 22 -8.15 -7.70 6.44
C LEU A 22 -7.43 -7.13 7.68
N LYS A 23 -8.18 -6.52 8.61
CA LYS A 23 -7.64 -6.11 9.91
C LYS A 23 -7.08 -7.33 10.65
N ASP A 24 -6.15 -7.08 11.56
CA ASP A 24 -5.35 -8.07 12.29
C ASP A 24 -4.28 -8.76 11.44
N SER A 25 -4.61 -9.20 10.23
CA SER A 25 -3.62 -9.80 9.31
C SER A 25 -2.71 -8.76 8.66
N PHE A 26 -3.27 -7.61 8.27
CA PHE A 26 -2.54 -6.53 7.60
C PHE A 26 -2.18 -5.36 8.52
N GLY A 27 -2.48 -5.46 9.82
CA GLY A 27 -2.14 -4.44 10.83
C GLY A 27 -3.33 -3.97 11.66
N ASN A 28 -3.04 -3.16 12.67
CA ASN A 28 -4.02 -2.76 13.69
C ASN A 28 -4.66 -1.40 13.42
N LYS A 29 -4.00 -0.52 12.64
CA LYS A 29 -4.52 0.80 12.26
C LYS A 29 -5.01 0.77 10.83
N ASP A 30 -6.07 1.51 10.56
CA ASP A 30 -6.65 1.69 9.22
C ASP A 30 -5.61 2.09 8.17
N ALA A 31 -4.74 3.05 8.51
CA ALA A 31 -3.68 3.50 7.62
C ALA A 31 -2.62 2.41 7.34
N ASP A 32 -2.35 1.53 8.31
CA ASP A 32 -1.38 0.44 8.16
C ASP A 32 -1.94 -0.64 7.23
N VAL A 33 -3.22 -0.99 7.41
CA VAL A 33 -3.94 -1.95 6.56
C VAL A 33 -3.95 -1.45 5.11
N VAL A 34 -4.37 -0.21 4.87
CA VAL A 34 -4.39 0.38 3.52
C VAL A 34 -2.99 0.43 2.92
N ARG A 35 -1.98 0.84 3.71
CA ARG A 35 -0.58 0.86 3.26
C ARG A 35 -0.10 -0.53 2.84
N ASN A 36 -0.37 -1.55 3.64
CA ASN A 36 0.09 -2.91 3.39
C ASN A 36 -0.62 -3.54 2.18
N ILE A 37 -1.91 -3.25 1.97
CA ILE A 37 -2.63 -3.62 0.76
C ILE A 37 -1.96 -3.01 -0.48
N VAL A 38 -1.63 -1.72 -0.46
CA VAL A 38 -0.95 -1.05 -1.57
C VAL A 38 0.43 -1.67 -1.83
N LEU A 39 1.21 -1.93 -0.78
CA LEU A 39 2.52 -2.57 -0.93
C LEU A 39 2.42 -3.99 -1.50
N ALA A 40 1.46 -4.78 -1.03
CA ALA A 40 1.21 -6.14 -1.53
C ALA A 40 0.82 -6.13 -3.01
N TRP A 41 -0.07 -5.22 -3.42
CA TRP A 41 -0.46 -5.08 -4.83
C TRP A 41 0.72 -4.65 -5.72
N LEU A 42 1.52 -3.68 -5.26
CA LEU A 42 2.72 -3.24 -6.00
C LEU A 42 3.77 -4.36 -6.12
N ALA A 43 3.86 -5.24 -5.12
CA ALA A 43 4.71 -6.43 -5.17
C ALA A 43 4.18 -7.47 -6.16
N GLU A 44 2.88 -7.77 -6.11
CA GLU A 44 2.21 -8.72 -7.02
C GLU A 44 2.37 -8.31 -8.49
N LYS A 45 2.23 -7.02 -8.79
CA LYS A 45 2.42 -6.48 -10.15
C LYS A 45 3.88 -6.36 -10.57
N SER A 46 4.83 -6.85 -9.77
CA SER A 46 6.28 -6.73 -10.00
C SER A 46 6.80 -5.30 -10.11
N ILE A 47 5.98 -4.28 -9.86
CA ILE A 47 6.32 -2.85 -9.99
C ILE A 47 7.48 -2.49 -9.04
N ILE A 48 7.49 -3.04 -7.82
CA ILE A 48 8.60 -2.83 -6.87
C ILE A 48 9.90 -3.41 -7.43
N SER A 49 9.85 -4.64 -7.96
CA SER A 49 11.05 -5.33 -8.46
C SER A 49 11.62 -4.67 -9.72
N GLU A 50 10.76 -4.22 -10.63
CA GLU A 50 11.15 -3.54 -11.87
C GLU A 50 11.78 -2.19 -11.58
N ASN A 51 11.15 -1.37 -10.73
CA ASN A 51 11.69 -0.08 -10.35
C ASN A 51 12.97 -0.19 -9.53
N THR A 52 13.10 -1.22 -8.69
CA THR A 52 14.35 -1.48 -7.95
C THR A 52 15.47 -1.87 -8.91
N LYS A 53 15.20 -2.74 -9.90
CA LYS A 53 16.16 -3.09 -10.94
C LYS A 53 16.57 -1.88 -11.79
N LYS A 54 15.64 -1.00 -12.16
CA LYS A 54 15.96 0.25 -12.89
C LYS A 54 16.88 1.16 -12.06
N LYS A 55 16.56 1.38 -10.78
CA LYS A 55 17.41 2.17 -9.86
C LYS A 55 18.82 1.59 -9.69
N LEU A 56 18.94 0.26 -9.57
CA LEU A 56 20.24 -0.41 -9.48
C LEU A 56 21.04 -0.34 -10.80
N LYS A 57 20.36 -0.28 -11.94
CA LYS A 57 20.98 -0.13 -13.27
C LYS A 57 21.37 1.32 -13.60
N GLY A 58 21.06 2.29 -12.74
CA GLY A 58 21.47 3.69 -12.90
C GLY A 58 20.87 4.41 -14.12
N VAL A 59 19.77 3.90 -14.68
CA VAL A 59 19.02 4.53 -15.78
C VAL A 59 17.85 5.33 -15.24
#